data_AF-A0A062U9S5-F1
#
_entry.id   AF-A0A062U9S5-F1
#
_cell.length_a   1.000
_cell.length_b   1.000
_cell.length_c   1.000
_cell.angle_alpha   90.00
_cell.angle_beta   90.00
_cell.angle_gamma   90.00
#
_symmetry.space_group_name_H-M   'P 1'
#
loop_
_entity.id
_entity.type
_entity.pdbx_description
1 polymer ?
#
loop_
_entity_poly.entity_id
_entity_poly.type
_entity_poly.pdbx_seq_one_letter_code
_entity_poly.pdbx_strand_id
1 'polypeptide(L)'
;MKRTLFLAALISAPLLVQACASADQTRRTEAWSRCSKAPNPDIRDRCIQTEMALIEDRERQELESREAAERRAEERQAQLEAHGVPSDEARQTVESGLKIPD
;
A
#
# COMPACT_ATOMS: atom_id res chain seq x y z
N MET A 1 -28.18 36.34 2.23
CA MET A 1 -27.92 35.45 1.08
C MET A 1 -26.70 34.59 1.41
N LYS A 2 -26.89 33.30 1.75
CA LYS A 2 -25.84 32.35 2.17
C LYS A 2 -26.23 30.96 1.64
N ARG A 3 -25.92 30.68 0.38
CA ARG A 3 -26.32 29.43 -0.30
C ARG A 3 -25.31 28.98 -1.37
N THR A 4 -24.00 29.10 -1.11
CA THR A 4 -22.98 28.79 -2.14
C THR A 4 -21.75 28.03 -1.64
N LEU A 5 -21.85 27.23 -0.57
CA LEU A 5 -20.68 26.50 -0.02
C LEU A 5 -20.90 24.98 0.19
N PHE A 6 -21.78 24.33 -0.56
CA PHE A 6 -22.01 22.87 -0.44
C PHE A 6 -21.68 22.04 -1.68
N LEU A 7 -21.03 22.60 -2.70
CA LEU A 7 -20.79 21.89 -3.97
C LEU A 7 -19.34 21.43 -4.20
N ALA A 8 -18.39 21.75 -3.32
CA ALA A 8 -16.98 21.41 -3.54
C ALA A 8 -16.54 20.03 -2.98
N ALA A 9 -17.38 19.34 -2.21
CA ALA A 9 -17.00 18.09 -1.54
C ALA A 9 -17.30 16.79 -2.32
N LEU A 10 -17.93 16.88 -3.51
CA LEU A 10 -18.40 15.72 -4.27
C LEU A 10 -17.44 15.24 -5.38
N ILE A 11 -16.32 15.93 -5.60
CA ILE A 11 -15.41 15.64 -6.73
C ILE A 11 -14.27 14.67 -6.33
N SER A 12 -14.04 14.44 -5.02
CA SER A 12 -12.98 13.53 -4.55
C SER A 12 -13.39 12.05 -4.50
N ALA A 13 -14.68 11.74 -4.41
CA ALA A 13 -15.17 10.36 -4.34
C ALA A 13 -14.89 9.50 -5.60
N PRO A 14 -15.07 9.98 -6.85
CA PRO A 14 -14.88 9.13 -8.03
C PRO A 14 -13.42 8.71 -8.28
N LEU A 15 -12.44 9.47 -7.75
CA LEU A 15 -11.02 9.15 -7.92
C LEU A 15 -10.59 7.93 -7.09
N LEU A 16 -11.15 7.77 -5.88
CA LEU A 16 -10.86 6.61 -5.03
C LEU A 16 -11.43 5.32 -5.61
N VAL A 17 -12.62 5.39 -6.24
CA VAL A 17 -13.24 4.23 -6.89
C VAL A 17 -12.43 3.76 -8.11
N GLN A 18 -11.85 4.69 -8.89
CA GLN A 18 -10.99 4.32 -10.01
C GLN A 18 -9.68 3.66 -9.58
N ALA A 19 -9.08 4.11 -8.48
CA ALA A 19 -7.85 3.51 -7.93
C ALA A 19 -8.08 2.09 -7.40
N CYS A 20 -9.22 1.83 -6.74
CA CYS A 20 -9.58 0.48 -6.32
C CYS A 20 -9.88 -0.45 -7.51
N ALA A 21 -10.54 0.06 -8.55
CA ALA A 21 -10.83 -0.72 -9.75
C ALA A 21 -9.56 -1.10 -10.53
N SER A 22 -8.56 -0.22 -10.60
CA SER A 22 -7.28 -0.54 -11.24
C SER A 22 -6.46 -1.56 -10.44
N ALA A 23 -6.48 -1.49 -9.10
CA ALA A 23 -5.83 -2.47 -8.24
C ALA A 23 -6.46 -3.86 -8.38
N ASP A 24 -7.79 -3.99 -8.31
CA ASP A 24 -8.49 -5.27 -8.52
C ASP A 24 -8.17 -5.88 -9.89
N GLN A 25 -8.14 -5.05 -10.94
CA GLN A 25 -7.83 -5.50 -12.29
C GLN A 25 -6.37 -5.98 -12.40
N THR A 26 -5.43 -5.30 -11.75
CA THR A 26 -4.02 -5.72 -11.68
C THR A 26 -3.89 -7.07 -10.97
N ARG A 27 -4.50 -7.22 -9.77
CA ARG A 27 -4.49 -8.48 -9.03
C ARG A 27 -5.10 -9.63 -9.82
N ARG A 28 -6.23 -9.38 -10.50
CA ARG A 28 -6.88 -10.37 -11.36
C ARG A 28 -5.99 -10.78 -12.53
N THR A 29 -5.28 -9.83 -13.14
CA THR A 29 -4.34 -10.11 -14.25
C THR A 29 -3.16 -10.95 -13.77
N GLU A 30 -2.61 -10.62 -12.61
CA GLU A 30 -1.53 -11.40 -11.99
C GLU A 30 -2.00 -12.81 -11.62
N ALA A 31 -3.13 -12.94 -10.93
CA ALA A 31 -3.73 -14.22 -10.58
C ALA A 31 -4.04 -15.07 -11.82
N TRP A 32 -4.56 -14.45 -12.89
CA TRP A 32 -4.79 -15.14 -14.15
C TRP A 32 -3.47 -15.65 -14.76
N SER A 33 -2.41 -14.85 -14.75
CA SER A 33 -1.10 -15.27 -15.28
C SER A 33 -0.58 -16.53 -14.57
N ARG A 34 -0.72 -16.60 -13.24
CA ARG A 34 -0.33 -17.74 -12.40
C ARG A 34 -1.20 -18.98 -12.66
N CYS A 35 -2.49 -18.79 -12.91
CA CYS A 35 -3.45 -19.85 -13.14
C CYS A 35 -3.66 -20.22 -14.61
N SER A 36 -2.93 -19.60 -15.54
CA SER A 36 -3.12 -19.73 -16.99
C SER A 36 -3.01 -21.17 -17.51
N LYS A 37 -2.26 -22.02 -16.81
CA LYS A 37 -2.04 -23.44 -17.15
C LYS A 37 -3.06 -24.40 -16.52
N ALA A 38 -4.08 -23.89 -15.85
CA ALA A 38 -5.11 -24.73 -15.23
C ALA A 38 -5.86 -25.57 -16.29
N PRO A 39 -6.16 -26.84 -16.01
CA PRO A 39 -6.60 -27.82 -17.01
C PRO A 39 -8.02 -27.58 -17.54
N ASN A 40 -8.87 -26.88 -16.79
CA ASN A 40 -10.22 -26.53 -17.22
C ASN A 40 -10.67 -25.20 -16.59
N PRO A 41 -11.75 -24.57 -17.11
CA PRO A 41 -12.23 -23.28 -16.63
C PRO A 41 -12.57 -23.26 -15.14
N ASP A 42 -13.28 -24.28 -14.62
CA ASP A 42 -13.70 -24.31 -13.22
C ASP A 42 -12.52 -24.39 -12.25
N ILE A 43 -11.48 -25.14 -12.61
CA ILE A 43 -10.23 -25.23 -11.83
C ILE A 43 -9.46 -23.92 -11.92
N ARG A 44 -9.44 -23.27 -13.09
CA ARG A 44 -8.80 -21.97 -13.28
C ARG A 44 -9.47 -20.90 -12.43
N ASP A 45 -10.80 -20.86 -12.39
CA ASP A 45 -11.52 -19.85 -11.64
C ASP A 45 -11.30 -20.00 -10.13
N ARG A 46 -11.30 -21.24 -9.62
CA ARG A 46 -10.90 -21.53 -8.22
C ARG A 46 -9.45 -21.14 -7.92
N CYS A 47 -8.55 -21.40 -8.87
CA CYS A 47 -7.15 -20.99 -8.75
C CYS A 47 -7.04 -19.46 -8.67
N ILE A 48 -7.71 -18.72 -9.57
CA ILE A 48 -7.68 -17.25 -9.61
C ILE A 48 -8.23 -16.67 -8.31
N GLN A 49 -9.34 -17.20 -7.79
CA GLN A 49 -9.90 -16.74 -6.51
C GLN A 49 -8.91 -16.92 -5.35
N THR A 50 -8.23 -18.07 -5.32
CA THR A 50 -7.23 -18.36 -4.28
C THR A 50 -6.02 -17.43 -4.41
N GLU A 51 -5.49 -17.27 -5.62
CA GLU A 51 -4.35 -16.38 -5.88
C GLU A 51 -4.68 -14.92 -5.57
N MET A 52 -5.89 -14.44 -5.89
CA MET A 52 -6.32 -13.09 -5.50
C MET A 52 -6.31 -12.91 -3.98
N ALA A 53 -6.86 -13.87 -3.22
CA ALA A 53 -6.85 -13.80 -1.76
C ALA A 53 -5.42 -13.78 -1.19
N LEU A 54 -4.51 -14.57 -1.77
CA LEU A 54 -3.09 -14.59 -1.38
C LEU A 54 -2.36 -13.28 -1.71
N ILE A 55 -2.68 -12.65 -2.84
CA ILE A 55 -2.12 -11.35 -3.21
C ILE A 55 -2.61 -10.27 -2.23
N GLU A 56 -3.91 -10.25 -1.92
CA GLU A 56 -4.47 -9.30 -0.95
C GLU A 56 -3.90 -9.45 0.46
N ASP A 57 -3.70 -10.69 0.92
CA ASP A 57 -3.09 -10.96 2.22
C ASP A 57 -1.64 -10.49 2.27
N ARG A 58 -0.86 -10.74 1.22
CA ARG A 58 0.52 -10.25 1.11
C ARG A 58 0.59 -8.73 1.14
N GLU A 59 -0.22 -8.06 0.33
CA GLU A 59 -0.25 -6.58 0.29
C GLU A 59 -0.58 -6.01 1.67
N ARG A 60 -1.52 -6.63 2.40
CA ARG A 60 -1.86 -6.23 3.76
C ARG A 60 -0.68 -6.39 4.72
N GLN A 61 -0.01 -7.54 4.69
CA GLN A 61 1.17 -7.78 5.51
C GLN A 61 2.31 -6.80 5.20
N GLU A 62 2.51 -6.45 3.93
CA GLU A 62 3.49 -5.45 3.53
C GLU A 62 3.15 -4.05 4.07
N LEU A 63 1.88 -3.64 4.00
CA LEU A 63 1.43 -2.38 4.57
C LEU A 63 1.63 -2.35 6.09
N GLU A 64 1.19 -3.40 6.80
CA GLU A 64 1.38 -3.52 8.25
C GLU A 64 2.86 -3.50 8.64
N SER A 65 3.72 -4.17 7.87
CA SER A 65 5.17 -4.18 8.07
C SER A 65 5.78 -2.79 7.86
N ARG A 66 5.34 -2.06 6.84
CA ARG A 66 5.81 -0.68 6.57
C ARG A 66 5.40 0.26 7.70
N GLU A 67 4.14 0.24 8.11
CA GLU A 67 3.67 1.03 9.25
C GLU A 67 4.42 0.68 10.54
N ALA A 68 4.68 -0.61 10.79
CA ALA A 68 5.45 -1.02 11.95
C ALA A 68 6.90 -0.54 11.88
N ALA A 69 7.50 -0.51 10.69
CA ALA A 69 8.85 0.00 10.49
C ALA A 69 8.92 1.53 10.66
N GLU A 70 7.92 2.27 10.18
CA GLU A 70 7.75 3.71 10.40
C GLU A 70 7.64 4.03 11.88
N ARG A 71 6.73 3.38 12.61
CA ARG A 71 6.58 3.57 14.06
C ARG A 71 7.89 3.32 14.81
N ARG A 72 8.61 2.24 14.48
CA ARG A 72 9.91 1.97 15.10
C ARG A 72 10.96 3.03 14.76
N ALA A 73 10.91 3.62 13.56
CA ALA A 73 11.81 4.71 13.18
C ALA A 73 11.51 5.98 13.99
N GLU A 74 10.23 6.33 14.12
CA GLU A 74 9.76 7.45 14.95
C GLU A 74 10.14 7.27 16.43
N GLU A 75 9.94 6.07 16.98
CA GLU A 75 10.33 5.73 18.35
C GLU A 75 11.84 5.90 18.59
N ARG A 76 12.67 5.45 17.64
CA ARG A 76 14.13 5.63 17.72
C ARG A 76 14.54 7.09 17.62
N GLN A 77 13.91 7.86 16.74
CA GLN A 77 14.15 9.30 16.62
C GLN A 77 13.81 10.02 17.93
N ALA A 78 12.64 9.74 18.51
CA ALA A 78 12.21 10.34 19.77
C ALA A 78 13.17 10.03 20.93
N GLN A 79 13.73 8.81 20.97
CA GLN A 79 14.76 8.44 21.95
C GLN A 79 16.05 9.25 21.77
N LEU A 80 16.53 9.41 20.53
CA LEU A 80 17.73 10.21 20.24
C LEU A 80 17.53 11.68 20.62
N GLU A 81 16.38 12.26 20.29
CA GLU A 81 16.02 13.62 20.68
C GLU A 81 15.95 13.77 22.21
N ALA A 82 15.40 12.79 22.93
CA ALA A 82 15.37 12.77 24.39
C ALA A 82 16.77 12.70 25.03
N HIS A 83 17.76 12.14 24.32
CA HIS A 83 19.17 12.14 24.71
C HIS A 83 19.92 13.42 24.30
N GLY A 84 19.24 14.40 23.72
CA GLY A 84 19.81 15.70 23.36
C GLY A 84 20.43 15.75 21.96
N VAL A 85 20.20 14.72 21.12
CA VAL A 85 20.61 14.75 19.71
C VAL A 85 19.71 15.73 18.94
N PRO A 86 20.28 16.67 18.15
CA PRO A 86 19.50 17.54 17.28
C PRO A 86 18.61 16.75 16.31
N SER A 87 17.40 17.25 16.02
CA SER A 87 16.38 16.52 15.24
C SER A 87 16.82 16.13 13.83
N ASP A 88 17.66 16.95 13.20
CA ASP A 88 18.24 16.69 11.87
C ASP A 88 19.19 15.49 11.85
N GLU A 89 19.93 15.28 12.95
CA GLU A 89 20.82 14.13 13.17
C GLU A 89 20.06 12.91 13.73
N ALA A 90 19.01 13.13 14.52
CA ALA A 90 18.18 12.07 15.09
C ALA A 90 17.24 11.39 14.07
N ARG A 91 17.03 12.03 12.89
CA ARG A 91 16.06 11.58 11.88
C ARG A 91 16.32 10.15 11.41
N GLN A 92 15.33 9.29 11.60
CA GLN A 92 15.37 7.89 11.14
C GLN A 92 14.57 7.72 9.86
N THR A 93 15.15 7.10 8.85
CA THR A 93 14.43 6.74 7.62
C THR A 93 14.17 5.24 7.57
N VAL A 94 12.98 4.87 7.11
CA VAL A 94 12.60 3.47 6.80
C VAL A 94 13.14 3.00 5.46
N GLU A 95 13.57 3.94 4.61
CA GLU A 95 14.12 3.64 3.29
C GLU A 95 15.47 2.94 3.45
N SER A 96 15.62 1.78 2.79
CA SER A 96 16.90 1.09 2.71
C SER A 96 17.86 2.04 2.00
N GLY A 97 18.88 2.54 2.72
CA GLY A 97 19.80 3.61 2.28
C GLY A 97 20.69 3.29 1.08
N LEU A 98 20.23 2.44 0.15
CA LEU A 98 20.85 2.16 -1.13
C LEU A 98 20.67 3.38 -2.04
N LYS A 99 21.53 4.38 -1.86
CA LYS A 99 21.73 5.40 -2.90
C LYS A 99 22.37 4.70 -4.09
N ILE A 100 21.64 4.59 -5.20
CA ILE A 100 22.24 4.23 -6.49
C ILE A 100 23.19 5.39 -6.82
N PRO A 101 24.51 5.16 -6.97
CA PRO A 101 25.42 6.22 -7.39
C PRO A 101 25.09 6.64 -8.82
N ASP A 102 25.13 7.96 -9.06
CA ASP A 102 24.99 8.58 -10.39
C ASP A 102 26.14 8.17 -11.35
#